data_AF-A0A940P8D4-F1
#
_entry.id   AF-A0A940P8D4-F1
#
_cell.length_a   1.000
_cell.length_b   1.000
_cell.length_c   1.000
_cell.angle_alpha   90.00
_cell.angle_beta   90.00
_cell.angle_gamma   90.00
#
_symmetry.space_group_name_H-M   'P 1'
#
loop_
_entity.id
_entity.type
_entity.pdbx_description
1 polymer ?
#
loop_
_entity_poly.entity_id
_entity_poly.type
_entity_poly.pdbx_seq_one_letter_code
_entity_poly.pdbx_strand_id
1 'polypeptide(L)'
;MRNDFAVFILSHGRAKCVKTLEPLLDTGNYSGKWFILIDNEDDQEDEYRSKYGDHVLQFDKAKEAETTDTGETGNERRACVFARNHCFKLAKEMGFRYFLMLDDDYTSFMYRFPDKGKLGYVSAKNLDELFEAMIEFMDESGAITVAFAQGGDFIGGIENQNFRKGLLRKAMNTFFCDVEKPFEFVGRMNSDVSTYVTLSQRGKMLFTITAANITQLQTQQLDGGVSEVYADTGTYMKSFFSVMYAPSCVSISTMGEKHKRIHHKVNWENCAPKILNERWKK
;
A
#
# COMPACT_ATOMS: atom_id res chain seq x y z
N MET A 1 3.85 18.07 11.55
CA MET A 1 3.88 17.58 10.15
C MET A 1 4.25 18.73 9.20
N ARG A 2 4.99 18.47 8.12
CA ARG A 2 5.23 19.45 7.04
C ARG A 2 3.93 19.88 6.31
N ASN A 3 3.91 21.11 5.80
CA ASN A 3 2.71 21.71 5.19
C ASN A 3 2.43 21.23 3.76
N ASP A 4 3.44 20.71 3.06
CA ASP A 4 3.39 20.16 1.71
C ASP A 4 3.13 18.64 1.70
N PHE A 5 2.55 18.09 2.78
CA PHE A 5 2.18 16.69 2.92
C PHE A 5 0.68 16.49 3.21
N ALA A 6 0.09 15.46 2.59
CA ALA A 6 -1.28 15.05 2.85
C ALA A 6 -1.42 13.52 2.95
N VAL A 7 -2.38 13.06 3.77
CA VAL A 7 -2.81 11.66 3.81
C VAL A 7 -4.08 11.49 2.99
N PHE A 8 -4.09 10.52 2.06
CA PHE A 8 -5.27 10.09 1.32
C PHE A 8 -5.69 8.70 1.80
N ILE A 9 -6.88 8.62 2.39
CA ILE A 9 -7.51 7.36 2.81
C ILE A 9 -8.46 6.92 1.68
N LEU A 10 -8.12 5.83 1.01
CA LEU A 10 -8.88 5.31 -0.12
C LEU A 10 -10.06 4.50 0.39
N SER A 11 -11.28 4.88 0.03
CA SER A 11 -12.50 4.26 0.56
C SER A 11 -13.57 4.14 -0.52
N HIS A 12 -14.37 3.06 -0.44
CA HIS A 12 -15.52 2.85 -1.32
C HIS A 12 -16.60 2.06 -0.59
N GLY A 13 -17.83 2.58 -0.49
CA GLY A 13 -18.97 1.90 0.12
C GLY A 13 -18.83 1.64 1.63
N ARG A 14 -18.01 2.42 2.33
CA ARG A 14 -17.66 2.24 3.76
C ARG A 14 -17.80 3.53 4.57
N ALA A 15 -18.74 4.41 4.21
CA ALA A 15 -18.96 5.71 4.88
C ALA A 15 -19.27 5.58 6.39
N LYS A 16 -19.73 4.41 6.86
CA LYS A 16 -19.96 4.11 8.28
C LYS A 16 -18.74 3.60 9.03
N CYS A 17 -17.68 3.22 8.33
CA CYS A 17 -16.65 2.37 8.88
C CYS A 17 -15.25 2.64 8.29
N VAL A 18 -14.87 3.90 8.14
CA VAL A 18 -13.47 4.28 7.81
C VAL A 18 -12.60 4.07 9.07
N LYS A 19 -12.22 2.81 9.31
CA LYS A 19 -11.53 2.37 10.54
C LYS A 19 -10.20 3.06 10.74
N THR A 20 -9.48 3.34 9.66
CA THR A 20 -8.15 3.98 9.69
C THR A 20 -8.15 5.34 10.39
N LEU A 21 -9.28 6.04 10.48
CA LEU A 21 -9.35 7.37 11.11
C LEU A 21 -9.02 7.35 12.62
N GLU A 22 -9.56 6.42 13.39
CA GLU A 22 -9.29 6.35 14.84
C GLU A 22 -7.80 6.14 15.14
N PRO A 23 -7.11 5.12 14.58
CA PRO A 23 -5.69 4.92 14.88
C PRO A 23 -4.81 6.04 14.29
N LEU A 24 -5.26 6.74 13.25
CA LEU A 24 -4.56 7.90 12.67
C LEU A 24 -4.69 9.14 13.57
N LEU A 25 -5.91 9.50 13.95
CA LEU A 25 -6.22 10.77 14.61
C LEU A 25 -6.17 10.65 16.13
N ASP A 26 -6.84 9.65 16.71
CA ASP A 26 -7.06 9.55 18.15
C ASP A 26 -5.89 8.85 18.86
N THR A 27 -5.47 7.68 18.35
CA THR A 27 -4.32 6.97 18.93
C THR A 27 -3.00 7.55 18.45
N GLY A 28 -2.92 7.88 17.16
CA GLY A 28 -1.70 8.31 16.48
C GLY A 28 -1.35 9.79 16.65
N ASN A 29 -2.32 10.62 17.07
CA ASN A 29 -2.18 12.08 17.20
C ASN A 29 -1.64 12.74 15.93
N TYR A 30 -2.02 12.26 14.75
CA TYR A 30 -1.64 12.90 13.49
C TYR A 30 -2.30 14.28 13.37
N SER A 31 -1.49 15.32 13.15
CA SER A 31 -1.96 16.70 13.10
C SER A 31 -2.04 17.30 11.69
N GLY A 32 -1.49 16.60 10.70
CA GLY A 32 -1.41 17.08 9.33
C GLY A 32 -2.72 16.97 8.53
N LYS A 33 -2.64 17.34 7.25
CA LYS A 33 -3.80 17.25 6.34
C LYS A 33 -4.12 15.80 6.02
N TRP A 34 -5.41 15.47 6.04
CA TRP A 34 -5.93 14.16 5.65
C TRP A 34 -7.24 14.34 4.89
N PHE A 35 -7.50 13.42 3.97
CA PHE A 35 -8.70 13.37 3.15
C PHE A 35 -9.12 11.93 2.94
N ILE A 36 -10.42 11.72 2.79
CA ILE A 36 -10.98 10.45 2.31
C ILE A 36 -11.22 10.64 0.82
N LEU A 37 -10.56 9.82 -0.01
CA LEU A 37 -10.74 9.82 -1.45
C LEU A 37 -11.72 8.71 -1.84
N ILE A 38 -12.89 9.13 -2.29
CA ILE A 38 -13.93 8.28 -2.89
C ILE A 38 -13.94 8.47 -4.41
N ASP A 39 -14.69 7.64 -5.11
CA ASP A 39 -14.96 7.82 -6.54
C ASP A 39 -16.41 8.24 -6.82
N ASN A 40 -16.66 8.70 -8.03
CA ASN A 40 -17.99 9.10 -8.52
C ASN A 40 -18.95 7.93 -8.81
N GLU A 41 -18.53 6.68 -8.60
CA GLU A 41 -19.39 5.49 -8.67
C GLU A 41 -19.76 4.95 -7.27
N ASP A 42 -19.35 5.62 -6.19
CA ASP A 42 -19.68 5.24 -4.81
C ASP A 42 -21.10 5.70 -4.42
N ASP A 43 -21.98 4.74 -4.11
CA ASP A 43 -23.38 5.00 -3.74
C ASP A 43 -23.55 5.60 -2.33
N GLN A 44 -22.48 5.68 -1.55
CA GLN A 44 -22.46 6.28 -0.21
C GLN A 44 -21.87 7.70 -0.18
N GLU A 45 -21.67 8.37 -1.32
CA GLU A 45 -21.13 9.74 -1.40
C GLU A 45 -21.79 10.70 -0.40
N ASP A 46 -23.13 10.78 -0.41
CA ASP A 46 -23.88 11.69 0.47
C ASP A 46 -23.61 11.38 1.95
N GLU A 47 -23.43 10.11 2.29
CA GLU A 47 -23.13 9.69 3.65
C GLU A 47 -21.70 10.06 4.07
N TYR A 48 -20.72 9.90 3.17
CA TYR A 48 -19.36 10.38 3.40
C TYR A 48 -19.36 11.89 3.65
N ARG A 49 -20.01 12.66 2.77
CA ARG A 49 -20.03 14.13 2.88
C ARG A 49 -20.75 14.60 4.15
N SER A 50 -21.85 13.96 4.51
CA SER A 50 -22.59 14.25 5.75
C SER A 50 -21.72 14.05 7.01
N LYS A 51 -20.83 13.06 7.01
CA LYS A 51 -19.99 12.73 8.18
C LYS A 51 -18.66 13.46 8.22
N TYR A 52 -17.99 13.58 7.07
CA TYR A 52 -16.60 14.02 7.00
C TYR A 52 -16.44 15.39 6.32
N GLY A 53 -17.52 15.94 5.75
CA GLY A 53 -17.56 17.29 5.18
C GLY A 53 -16.46 17.52 4.14
N ASP A 54 -15.69 18.59 4.33
CA ASP A 54 -14.63 19.03 3.42
C ASP A 54 -13.43 18.07 3.34
N HIS A 55 -13.37 17.04 4.19
CA HIS A 55 -12.36 15.99 4.09
C HIS A 55 -12.65 14.99 2.97
N VAL A 56 -13.84 15.02 2.35
CA VAL A 56 -14.21 14.10 1.26
C VAL A 56 -13.82 14.67 -0.09
N LEU A 57 -12.88 13.99 -0.74
CA LEU A 57 -12.49 14.25 -2.12
C LEU A 57 -13.07 13.17 -3.03
N GLN A 58 -13.36 13.54 -4.27
CA GLN A 58 -13.93 12.62 -5.26
C GLN A 58 -13.15 12.70 -6.56
N PHE A 59 -12.97 11.55 -7.22
CA PHE A 59 -12.41 11.48 -8.57
C PHE A 59 -13.33 10.74 -9.54
N ASP A 60 -13.12 10.97 -10.83
CA ASP A 60 -13.80 10.27 -11.91
C ASP A 60 -13.11 8.93 -12.20
N LYS A 61 -13.71 7.82 -11.74
CA LYS A 61 -13.13 6.47 -11.88
C LYS A 61 -13.12 6.00 -13.32
N ALA A 62 -14.15 6.32 -14.10
CA ALA A 62 -14.22 5.93 -15.51
C ALA A 62 -13.10 6.60 -16.30
N LYS A 63 -12.87 7.90 -16.07
CA LYS A 63 -11.77 8.64 -16.69
C LYS A 63 -10.39 8.12 -16.29
N GLU A 64 -10.18 7.80 -15.02
CA GLU A 64 -8.91 7.24 -14.54
C GLU A 64 -8.65 5.83 -15.10
N ALA A 65 -9.72 5.08 -15.39
CA ALA A 65 -9.63 3.76 -15.99
C ALA A 65 -9.19 3.77 -17.46
N GLU A 66 -9.39 4.88 -18.19
CA GLU A 66 -8.95 5.00 -19.59
C GLU A 66 -7.42 4.93 -19.76
N THR A 67 -6.67 5.33 -18.72
CA THR A 67 -5.21 5.38 -18.74
C THR A 67 -4.54 4.34 -17.85
N THR A 68 -5.30 3.67 -16.97
CA THR A 68 -4.75 2.68 -16.05
C THR A 68 -4.57 1.32 -16.72
N ASP A 69 -3.34 0.78 -16.72
CA ASP A 69 -3.10 -0.60 -17.13
C ASP A 69 -3.67 -1.58 -16.10
N THR A 70 -4.83 -2.16 -16.42
CA THR A 70 -5.52 -3.15 -15.58
C THR A 70 -4.96 -4.56 -15.78
N GLY A 71 -4.13 -4.81 -16.79
CA GLY A 71 -3.58 -6.12 -17.11
C GLY A 71 -4.61 -7.12 -17.63
N GLU A 72 -5.76 -6.66 -18.11
CA GLU A 72 -6.79 -7.49 -18.73
C GLU A 72 -7.65 -6.67 -19.72
N THR A 73 -8.55 -7.35 -20.44
CA THR A 73 -9.46 -6.73 -21.42
C THR A 73 -10.88 -6.51 -20.91
N GLY A 74 -11.16 -6.85 -19.65
CA GLY A 74 -12.45 -6.64 -19.00
C GLY A 74 -12.68 -5.18 -18.60
N ASN A 75 -13.95 -4.83 -18.40
CA ASN A 75 -14.38 -3.47 -18.03
C ASN A 75 -14.70 -3.32 -16.53
N GLU A 76 -14.29 -4.29 -15.70
CA GLU A 76 -14.51 -4.27 -14.26
C GLU A 76 -13.65 -3.19 -13.60
N ARG A 77 -14.26 -2.30 -12.82
CA ARG A 77 -13.59 -1.14 -12.19
C ARG A 77 -13.61 -1.15 -10.66
N ARG A 78 -14.15 -2.20 -10.03
CA ARG A 78 -14.04 -2.42 -8.57
C ARG A 78 -12.60 -2.79 -8.18
N ALA A 79 -11.71 -1.80 -8.15
CA ALA A 79 -10.32 -1.98 -7.77
C ALA A 79 -9.70 -0.70 -7.22
N CYS A 80 -8.76 -0.84 -6.29
CA CYS A 80 -8.05 0.29 -5.70
C CYS A 80 -7.02 0.94 -6.63
N VAL A 81 -6.68 0.29 -7.75
CA VAL A 81 -5.63 0.77 -8.68
C VAL A 81 -5.95 2.16 -9.24
N PHE A 82 -7.22 2.44 -9.56
CA PHE A 82 -7.64 3.73 -10.09
C PHE A 82 -7.44 4.85 -9.07
N ALA A 83 -7.92 4.66 -7.84
CA ALA A 83 -7.74 5.65 -6.77
C ALA A 83 -6.26 5.90 -6.45
N ARG A 84 -5.42 4.84 -6.49
CA ARG A 84 -3.97 4.96 -6.28
C ARG A 84 -3.30 5.77 -7.40
N ASN A 85 -3.64 5.54 -8.66
CA ASN A 85 -3.10 6.32 -9.77
C ASN A 85 -3.54 7.78 -9.70
N HIS A 86 -4.81 8.02 -9.37
CA HIS A 86 -5.36 9.36 -9.28
C HIS A 86 -4.68 10.23 -8.21
N CYS A 87 -4.25 9.63 -7.10
CA CYS A 87 -3.63 10.35 -5.98
C CYS A 87 -2.42 11.22 -6.39
N PHE A 88 -1.61 10.79 -7.37
CA PHE A 88 -0.48 11.61 -7.84
C PHE A 88 -0.93 12.93 -8.48
N LYS A 89 -1.96 12.85 -9.32
CA LYS A 89 -2.55 14.02 -9.96
C LYS A 89 -3.20 14.94 -8.93
N LEU A 90 -4.01 14.35 -8.05
CA LEU A 90 -4.73 15.08 -7.00
C LEU A 90 -3.78 15.81 -6.04
N ALA A 91 -2.73 15.14 -5.56
CA ALA A 91 -1.71 15.74 -4.70
C ALA A 91 -1.10 17.00 -5.33
N LYS A 92 -0.72 16.88 -6.61
CA LYS A 92 -0.11 17.98 -7.37
C LYS A 92 -1.08 19.14 -7.59
N GLU A 93 -2.34 18.86 -7.92
CA GLU A 93 -3.39 19.88 -8.10
C GLU A 93 -3.70 20.62 -6.79
N MET A 94 -3.62 19.93 -5.65
CA MET A 94 -3.82 20.52 -4.33
C MET A 94 -2.57 21.21 -3.76
N GLY A 95 -1.44 21.18 -4.48
CA GLY A 95 -0.18 21.82 -4.05
C GLY A 95 0.62 21.03 -3.02
N PHE A 96 0.36 19.74 -2.84
CA PHE A 96 1.17 18.85 -1.99
C PHE A 96 2.30 18.24 -2.81
N ARG A 97 3.52 18.30 -2.27
CA ARG A 97 4.67 17.60 -2.86
C ARG A 97 4.68 16.13 -2.43
N TYR A 98 4.45 15.88 -1.15
CA TYR A 98 4.46 14.53 -0.59
C TYR A 98 3.06 14.11 -0.20
N PHE A 99 2.81 12.81 -0.23
CA PHE A 99 1.55 12.29 0.27
C PHE A 99 1.67 10.83 0.69
N LEU A 100 0.70 10.38 1.49
CA LEU A 100 0.60 9.00 1.96
C LEU A 100 -0.75 8.42 1.55
N MET A 101 -0.73 7.34 0.78
CA MET A 101 -1.94 6.56 0.49
C MET A 101 -2.14 5.49 1.58
N LEU A 102 -3.33 5.42 2.15
CA LEU A 102 -3.76 4.42 3.13
C LEU A 102 -5.04 3.73 2.66
N ASP A 103 -5.17 2.44 2.95
CA ASP A 103 -6.48 1.78 2.90
C ASP A 103 -7.34 2.20 4.12
N ASP A 104 -8.66 1.98 4.07
CA ASP A 104 -9.61 2.45 5.09
C ASP A 104 -9.86 1.48 6.27
N ASP A 105 -9.15 0.36 6.32
CA ASP A 105 -9.42 -0.77 7.22
C ASP A 105 -8.33 -1.02 8.29
N TYR A 106 -7.50 -0.02 8.58
CA TYR A 106 -6.46 -0.14 9.59
C TYR A 106 -7.00 0.05 10.99
N THR A 107 -6.48 -0.76 11.91
CA THR A 107 -6.85 -0.74 13.34
C THR A 107 -5.70 -0.32 14.24
N SER A 108 -4.47 -0.25 13.73
CA SER A 108 -3.35 0.32 14.47
C SER A 108 -2.15 0.65 13.58
N PHE A 109 -1.39 1.68 13.98
CA PHE A 109 -0.02 1.94 13.57
C PHE A 109 0.89 1.64 14.77
N MET A 110 1.95 0.86 14.58
CA MET A 110 2.77 0.36 15.68
C MET A 110 4.25 0.33 15.34
N TYR A 111 5.09 0.48 16.36
CA TYR A 111 6.51 0.14 16.31
C TYR A 111 6.71 -1.33 16.68
N ARG A 112 7.77 -1.94 16.12
CA ARG A 112 8.18 -3.33 16.37
C ARG A 112 9.60 -3.39 16.88
N PHE A 113 9.83 -4.17 17.92
CA PHE A 113 11.15 -4.34 18.52
C PHE A 113 11.27 -5.69 19.22
N PRO A 114 12.49 -6.22 19.40
CA PRO A 114 12.71 -7.37 20.25
C PRO A 114 12.36 -7.04 21.70
N ASP A 115 11.50 -7.85 22.33
CA ASP A 115 11.22 -7.78 23.76
C ASP A 115 11.22 -9.19 24.35
N LYS A 116 12.18 -9.45 25.25
CA LYS A 116 12.31 -10.73 25.98
C LYS A 116 12.21 -11.98 25.09
N GLY A 117 12.91 -11.98 23.95
CA GLY A 117 12.91 -13.10 23.02
C GLY A 117 11.61 -13.26 22.21
N LYS A 118 10.77 -12.23 22.15
CA LYS A 118 9.58 -12.14 21.30
C LYS A 118 9.59 -10.85 20.50
N LEU A 119 8.76 -10.80 19.46
CA LEU A 119 8.54 -9.56 18.71
C LEU A 119 7.47 -8.73 19.44
N GLY A 120 7.94 -7.74 20.20
CA GLY A 120 7.10 -6.77 20.91
C GLY A 120 6.49 -5.73 19.97
N TYR A 121 5.57 -4.94 20.51
CA TYR A 121 5.00 -3.79 19.82
C TYR A 121 4.56 -2.71 20.80
N VAL A 122 4.53 -1.46 20.33
CA VAL A 122 3.79 -0.36 20.96
C VAL A 122 3.05 0.41 19.88
N SER A 123 1.88 0.97 20.19
CA SER A 123 1.19 1.89 19.28
C SER A 123 2.04 3.14 19.05
N ALA A 124 2.13 3.57 17.80
CA ALA A 124 2.71 4.86 17.46
C ALA A 124 1.75 5.95 17.98
N LYS A 125 2.25 6.83 18.85
CA LYS A 125 1.47 7.92 19.47
C LYS A 125 1.79 9.30 18.91
N ASN A 126 2.74 9.38 17.99
CA ASN A 126 3.14 10.59 17.30
C ASN A 126 3.41 10.23 15.83
N LEU A 127 2.34 10.21 15.03
CA LEU A 127 2.44 9.86 13.62
C LEU A 127 3.11 10.97 12.78
N ASP A 128 3.09 12.21 13.23
CA ASP A 128 3.82 13.29 12.57
C ASP A 128 5.32 12.99 12.49
N GLU A 129 5.93 12.58 13.60
CA GLU A 129 7.35 12.22 13.67
C GLU A 129 7.66 10.96 12.86
N LEU A 130 6.80 9.94 12.95
CA LEU A 130 6.96 8.72 12.16
C LEU A 130 6.87 9.02 10.66
N PHE A 131 5.90 9.81 10.22
CA PHE A 131 5.69 10.11 8.81
C PHE A 131 6.81 10.98 8.26
N GLU A 132 7.30 11.95 9.03
CA GLU A 132 8.47 12.75 8.62
C GLU A 132 9.71 11.86 8.44
N ALA A 133 9.99 10.96 9.39
CA ALA A 133 11.11 10.02 9.29
C ALA A 133 11.00 9.08 8.06
N MET A 134 9.78 8.70 7.66
CA MET A 134 9.56 7.90 6.46
C MET A 134 9.84 8.69 5.18
N ILE A 135 9.48 9.98 5.14
CA ILE A 135 9.75 10.88 4.02
C ILE A 135 11.26 11.16 3.92
N GLU A 136 11.91 11.48 5.03
CA GLU A 136 13.37 11.67 5.10
C GLU A 136 14.10 10.43 4.56
N PHE A 137 13.72 9.23 5.03
CA PHE A 137 14.30 7.99 4.52
C PHE A 137 14.03 7.78 3.02
N MET A 138 12.83 8.09 2.53
CA MET A 138 12.50 8.00 1.11
C MET A 138 13.41 8.91 0.26
N ASP A 139 13.64 10.14 0.72
CA ASP A 139 14.48 11.11 0.01
C ASP A 139 15.95 10.75 0.05
N GLU A 140 16.49 10.42 1.23
CA GLU A 140 17.90 10.04 1.39
C GLU A 140 18.24 8.75 0.64
N SER A 141 17.34 7.76 0.65
CA SER A 141 17.56 6.50 -0.05
C SER A 141 17.37 6.60 -1.56
N GLY A 142 16.70 7.65 -2.05
CA GLY A 142 16.28 7.77 -3.45
C GLY A 142 15.17 6.79 -3.84
N ALA A 143 14.46 6.21 -2.86
CA ALA A 143 13.30 5.37 -3.13
C ALA A 143 12.18 6.19 -3.78
N ILE A 144 11.41 5.54 -4.67
CA ILE A 144 10.22 6.17 -5.27
C ILE A 144 8.99 6.01 -4.37
N THR A 145 9.02 5.05 -3.44
CA THR A 145 8.02 4.90 -2.38
C THR A 145 8.59 4.08 -1.23
N VAL A 146 8.11 4.35 -0.03
CA VAL A 146 8.39 3.60 1.19
C VAL A 146 7.06 3.23 1.84
N ALA A 147 7.03 2.13 2.59
CA ALA A 147 5.86 1.59 3.25
C ALA A 147 6.18 1.06 4.64
N PHE A 148 5.17 0.99 5.49
CA PHE A 148 5.18 0.18 6.71
C PHE A 148 5.00 -1.31 6.40
N ALA A 149 5.49 -2.16 7.30
CA ALA A 149 5.19 -3.59 7.25
C ALA A 149 3.71 -3.86 7.55
N GLN A 150 3.24 -5.04 7.17
CA GLN A 150 1.94 -5.55 7.61
C GLN A 150 2.13 -6.74 8.55
N GLY A 151 1.09 -7.12 9.30
CA GLY A 151 1.17 -8.26 10.23
C GLY A 151 1.66 -9.57 9.57
N GLY A 152 1.29 -9.81 8.31
CA GLY A 152 1.75 -10.97 7.53
C GLY A 152 3.26 -11.03 7.29
N ASP A 153 3.96 -9.90 7.32
CA ASP A 153 5.42 -9.86 7.14
C ASP A 153 6.16 -10.48 8.33
N PHE A 154 5.50 -10.61 9.49
CA PHE A 154 6.07 -11.10 10.75
C PHE A 154 5.59 -12.50 11.15
N ILE A 155 4.99 -13.28 10.25
CA ILE A 155 4.64 -14.68 10.53
C ILE A 155 5.91 -15.44 10.93
N GLY A 156 5.97 -15.96 12.17
CA GLY A 156 7.17 -16.53 12.78
C GLY A 156 7.84 -15.65 13.84
N GLY A 157 7.34 -14.43 14.09
CA GLY A 157 7.77 -13.58 15.20
C GLY A 157 9.20 -13.06 15.07
N ILE A 158 9.95 -13.06 16.17
CA ILE A 158 11.32 -12.51 16.25
C ILE A 158 12.33 -13.28 15.37
N GLU A 159 12.04 -14.54 15.07
CA GLU A 159 12.87 -15.41 14.22
C GLU A 159 12.59 -15.19 12.73
N ASN A 160 11.58 -14.38 12.39
CA ASN A 160 11.22 -14.10 11.02
C ASN A 160 12.35 -13.33 10.29
N GLN A 161 12.72 -13.82 9.10
CA GLN A 161 13.81 -13.24 8.32
C GLN A 161 13.51 -11.83 7.80
N ASN A 162 12.25 -11.49 7.55
CA ASN A 162 11.87 -10.15 7.13
C ASN A 162 12.12 -9.14 8.25
N PHE A 163 11.72 -9.45 9.49
CA PHE A 163 12.02 -8.59 10.63
C PHE A 163 13.54 -8.39 10.80
N ARG A 164 14.33 -9.46 10.71
CA ARG A 164 15.79 -9.40 10.82
C ARG A 164 16.46 -8.59 9.70
N LYS A 165 15.86 -8.51 8.51
CA LYS A 165 16.38 -7.71 7.39
C LYS A 165 16.25 -6.21 7.65
N GLY A 166 15.29 -5.75 8.46
CA GLY A 166 15.04 -4.32 8.71
C GLY A 166 14.33 -3.60 7.54
N LEU A 167 14.71 -3.93 6.31
CA LEU A 167 14.27 -3.32 5.06
C LEU A 167 13.93 -4.40 4.03
N LEU A 168 12.72 -4.36 3.47
CA LEU A 168 12.28 -5.28 2.43
C LEU A 168 12.15 -4.54 1.10
N ARG A 169 12.46 -5.21 -0.01
CA ARG A 169 12.34 -4.65 -1.38
C ARG A 169 10.91 -4.75 -1.94
N LYS A 170 9.90 -4.50 -1.14
CA LYS A 170 8.48 -4.50 -1.53
C LYS A 170 7.85 -3.23 -0.98
N ALA A 171 6.70 -2.82 -1.51
CA ALA A 171 5.87 -1.77 -0.93
C ALA A 171 4.41 -2.14 -1.07
N MET A 172 3.63 -2.05 0.00
CA MET A 172 2.19 -2.31 -0.02
C MET A 172 1.48 -1.64 1.15
N ASN A 173 0.16 -1.47 1.01
CA ASN A 173 -0.78 -0.90 1.98
C ASN A 173 -0.57 0.60 2.28
N THR A 174 0.63 0.99 2.70
CA THR A 174 0.95 2.37 3.07
C THR A 174 1.99 2.92 2.10
N PHE A 175 1.60 3.80 1.19
CA PHE A 175 2.51 4.29 0.15
C PHE A 175 2.86 5.75 0.41
N PHE A 176 4.04 6.00 0.96
CA PHE A 176 4.64 7.33 0.99
C PHE A 176 5.15 7.65 -0.41
N CYS A 177 4.76 8.81 -0.95
CA CYS A 177 5.00 9.19 -2.33
C CYS A 177 5.45 10.66 -2.44
N ASP A 178 6.19 10.97 -3.51
CA ASP A 178 6.60 12.30 -3.92
C ASP A 178 6.09 12.55 -5.35
N VAL A 179 5.37 13.65 -5.57
CA VAL A 179 4.85 14.04 -6.91
C VAL A 179 5.96 14.33 -7.92
N GLU A 180 7.19 14.56 -7.47
CA GLU A 180 8.36 14.73 -8.33
C GLU A 180 8.93 13.38 -8.83
N LYS A 181 8.53 12.27 -8.21
CA LYS A 181 8.93 10.89 -8.57
C LYS A 181 7.70 10.01 -8.89
N PRO A 182 6.81 10.43 -9.81
CA PRO A 182 5.55 9.73 -10.04
C PRO A 182 5.79 8.33 -10.62
N PHE A 183 4.89 7.41 -10.29
CA PHE A 183 4.81 6.08 -10.89
C PHE A 183 3.37 5.61 -10.97
N GLU A 184 3.10 4.68 -11.87
CA GLU A 184 1.77 4.12 -12.08
C GLU A 184 1.67 2.75 -11.39
N PHE A 185 0.54 2.56 -10.69
CA PHE A 185 0.09 1.25 -10.25
C PHE A 185 -0.55 0.51 -11.42
N VAL A 186 -0.24 -0.78 -11.50
CA VAL A 186 -0.68 -1.66 -12.60
C VAL A 186 -1.34 -2.93 -12.07
N GLY A 187 -2.26 -3.48 -12.86
CA GLY A 187 -3.03 -4.69 -12.54
C GLY A 187 -4.28 -4.38 -11.73
N ARG A 188 -5.44 -4.88 -12.17
CA ARG A 188 -6.71 -4.68 -11.45
C ARG A 188 -6.70 -5.32 -10.08
N MET A 189 -6.10 -6.50 -9.96
CA MET A 189 -5.90 -7.21 -8.69
C MET A 189 -4.44 -7.27 -8.32
N ASN A 190 -4.17 -7.33 -7.00
CA ASN A 190 -2.81 -7.45 -6.50
C ASN A 190 -1.89 -6.34 -7.05
N SER A 191 -2.46 -5.13 -7.19
CA SER A 191 -1.84 -4.00 -7.88
C SER A 191 -0.55 -3.55 -7.21
N ASP A 192 -0.49 -3.65 -5.88
CA ASP A 192 0.72 -3.48 -5.08
C ASP A 192 1.87 -4.37 -5.58
N VAL A 193 1.62 -5.68 -5.68
CA VAL A 193 2.61 -6.68 -6.07
C VAL A 193 3.03 -6.50 -7.51
N SER A 194 2.06 -6.42 -8.42
CA SER A 194 2.31 -6.23 -9.85
C SER A 194 3.14 -4.96 -10.10
N THR A 195 2.86 -3.90 -9.35
CA THR A 195 3.61 -2.64 -9.44
C THR A 195 5.03 -2.78 -8.91
N TYR A 196 5.23 -3.28 -7.68
CA TYR A 196 6.59 -3.33 -7.13
C TYR A 196 7.49 -4.30 -7.88
N VAL A 197 6.99 -5.41 -8.44
CA VAL A 197 7.83 -6.32 -9.26
C VAL A 197 8.17 -5.71 -10.61
N THR A 198 7.23 -5.00 -11.25
CA THR A 198 7.45 -4.33 -12.53
C THR A 198 8.48 -3.22 -12.40
N LEU A 199 8.33 -2.37 -11.38
CA LEU A 199 9.22 -1.24 -11.15
C LEU A 199 10.58 -1.68 -10.61
N SER A 200 10.64 -2.73 -9.78
CA SER A 200 11.92 -3.31 -9.33
C SER A 200 12.76 -3.81 -10.51
N GLN A 201 12.15 -4.49 -11.49
CA GLN A 201 12.86 -4.93 -12.71
C GLN A 201 13.43 -3.77 -13.52
N ARG A 202 12.78 -2.60 -13.43
CA ARG A 202 13.23 -1.33 -14.07
C ARG A 202 14.23 -0.55 -13.19
N GLY A 203 14.74 -1.16 -12.12
CA GLY A 203 15.74 -0.57 -11.23
C GLY A 203 15.19 0.48 -10.27
N LYS A 204 13.86 0.58 -10.10
CA LYS A 204 13.26 1.47 -9.11
C LYS A 204 13.35 0.86 -7.72
N MET A 205 13.51 1.71 -6.71
CA MET A 205 13.61 1.31 -5.31
C MET A 205 12.27 1.54 -4.61
N LEU A 206 11.68 0.44 -4.12
CA LEU A 206 10.44 0.42 -3.34
C LEU A 206 10.72 -0.37 -2.07
N PHE A 207 10.42 0.23 -0.92
CA PHE A 207 10.83 -0.35 0.37
C PHE A 207 9.71 -0.48 1.38
N THR A 208 9.81 -1.51 2.21
CA THR A 208 9.03 -1.67 3.44
C THR A 208 9.97 -1.68 4.62
N ILE A 209 9.75 -0.76 5.57
CA ILE A 209 10.49 -0.70 6.84
C ILE A 209 9.82 -1.65 7.83
N THR A 210 10.60 -2.55 8.43
CA THR A 210 10.06 -3.55 9.37
C THR A 210 9.99 -3.09 10.81
N ALA A 211 10.55 -1.93 11.13
CA ALA A 211 10.49 -1.31 12.45
C ALA A 211 9.13 -0.67 12.75
N ALA A 212 8.31 -0.43 11.73
CA ALA A 212 6.94 0.10 11.86
C ALA A 212 5.98 -0.78 11.06
N ASN A 213 4.75 -0.95 11.57
CA ASN A 213 3.74 -1.75 10.90
C ASN A 213 2.32 -1.25 11.12
N ILE A 214 1.47 -1.57 10.16
CA ILE A 214 0.01 -1.48 10.31
C ILE A 214 -0.59 -2.81 10.77
N THR A 215 -1.73 -2.74 11.43
CA THR A 215 -2.67 -3.85 11.53
C THR A 215 -3.90 -3.48 10.72
N GLN A 216 -4.36 -4.40 9.88
CA GLN A 216 -5.56 -4.25 9.07
C GLN A 216 -6.55 -5.36 9.41
N LEU A 217 -7.82 -5.11 9.16
CA LEU A 217 -8.85 -6.14 9.24
C LEU A 217 -8.62 -7.22 8.18
N GLN A 218 -9.13 -8.43 8.44
CA GLN A 218 -9.05 -9.48 7.43
C GLN A 218 -10.01 -9.15 6.28
N THR A 219 -9.46 -9.02 5.07
CA THR A 219 -10.19 -8.60 3.85
C THR A 219 -11.48 -9.39 3.60
N GLN A 220 -11.54 -10.69 3.96
CA GLN A 220 -12.73 -11.54 3.78
C GLN A 220 -13.87 -11.29 4.79
N GLN A 221 -13.71 -10.36 5.73
CA GLN A 221 -14.73 -10.02 6.73
C GLN A 221 -15.38 -8.65 6.52
N LEU A 222 -15.04 -7.95 5.42
CA LEU A 222 -15.54 -6.61 5.13
C LEU A 222 -16.32 -6.59 3.82
N ASP A 223 -17.50 -5.98 3.86
CA ASP A 223 -18.29 -5.66 2.67
C ASP A 223 -17.68 -4.45 1.93
N GLY A 224 -17.94 -4.36 0.62
CA GLY A 224 -17.46 -3.27 -0.24
C GLY A 224 -16.01 -3.39 -0.72
N GLY A 225 -15.73 -2.76 -1.86
CA GLY A 225 -14.39 -2.61 -2.44
C GLY A 225 -13.79 -3.91 -3.01
N VAL A 226 -12.47 -4.07 -2.87
CA VAL A 226 -11.73 -5.21 -3.46
C VAL A 226 -12.08 -6.55 -2.78
N SER A 227 -12.65 -6.51 -1.57
CA SER A 227 -13.05 -7.69 -0.80
C SER A 227 -14.08 -8.55 -1.54
N GLU A 228 -15.07 -7.93 -2.17
CA GLU A 228 -16.12 -8.61 -2.95
C GLU A 228 -15.55 -9.27 -4.20
N VAL A 229 -14.66 -8.57 -4.91
CA VAL A 229 -14.04 -9.10 -6.13
C VAL A 229 -13.19 -10.34 -5.84
N TYR A 230 -12.51 -10.38 -4.69
CA TYR A 230 -11.76 -11.56 -4.27
C TYR A 230 -12.65 -12.74 -3.87
N ALA A 231 -13.86 -12.50 -3.37
CA ALA A 231 -14.84 -13.54 -3.11
C ALA A 231 -15.35 -14.15 -4.43
N ASP A 232 -15.58 -13.32 -5.45
CA ASP A 232 -16.12 -13.74 -6.75
C ASP A 232 -15.11 -14.51 -7.61
N THR A 233 -13.82 -14.15 -7.54
CA THR A 233 -12.81 -14.62 -8.52
C THR A 233 -11.74 -15.56 -7.94
N GLY A 234 -11.68 -15.67 -6.61
CA GLY A 234 -10.72 -16.52 -5.91
C GLY A 234 -9.26 -16.02 -5.92
N THR A 235 -8.41 -16.71 -5.16
CA THR A 235 -7.01 -16.28 -4.92
C THR A 235 -6.03 -16.60 -6.05
N TYR A 236 -6.42 -17.46 -6.99
CA TYR A 236 -5.62 -17.78 -8.18
C TYR A 236 -5.55 -16.59 -9.13
N MET A 237 -6.71 -16.07 -9.56
CA MET A 237 -6.79 -14.93 -10.49
C MET A 237 -6.00 -13.74 -9.95
N LYS A 238 -6.24 -13.36 -8.68
CA LYS A 238 -5.46 -12.35 -7.97
C LYS A 238 -3.95 -12.53 -8.14
N SER A 239 -3.46 -13.74 -7.87
CA SER A 239 -2.03 -14.02 -7.87
C SER A 239 -1.45 -14.07 -9.29
N PHE A 240 -2.28 -14.41 -10.28
CA PHE A 240 -1.87 -14.54 -11.67
C PHE A 240 -1.61 -13.19 -12.35
N PHE A 241 -2.27 -12.09 -11.95
CA PHE A 241 -1.93 -10.74 -12.42
C PHE A 241 -0.44 -10.47 -12.31
N SER A 242 0.16 -10.72 -11.14
CA SER A 242 1.58 -10.48 -10.93
C SER A 242 2.49 -11.40 -11.76
N VAL A 243 2.01 -12.58 -12.17
CA VAL A 243 2.70 -13.46 -13.12
C VAL A 243 2.67 -12.86 -14.53
N MET A 244 1.55 -12.28 -14.96
CA MET A 244 1.45 -11.61 -16.28
C MET A 244 2.42 -10.43 -16.40
N TYR A 245 2.56 -9.64 -15.34
CA TYR A 245 3.46 -8.48 -15.32
C TYR A 245 4.95 -8.83 -15.18
N ALA A 246 5.27 -9.95 -14.55
CA ALA A 246 6.66 -10.32 -14.26
C ALA A 246 6.91 -11.84 -14.29
N PRO A 247 6.68 -12.52 -15.44
CA PRO A 247 6.75 -13.98 -15.53
C PRO A 247 8.16 -14.53 -15.33
N SER A 248 9.19 -13.69 -15.49
CA SER A 248 10.61 -14.01 -15.26
C SER A 248 10.94 -14.26 -13.78
N CYS A 249 10.16 -13.68 -12.86
CA CYS A 249 10.46 -13.71 -11.43
C CYS A 249 9.24 -13.99 -10.54
N VAL A 250 8.03 -14.07 -11.07
CA VAL A 250 6.82 -14.36 -10.30
C VAL A 250 6.19 -15.67 -10.77
N SER A 251 5.84 -16.54 -9.82
CA SER A 251 5.12 -17.78 -10.09
C SER A 251 3.97 -17.99 -9.12
N ILE A 252 3.04 -18.88 -9.48
CA ILE A 252 1.98 -19.33 -8.57
C ILE A 252 2.55 -20.40 -7.62
N SER A 253 2.21 -20.29 -6.35
CA SER A 253 2.61 -21.21 -5.29
C SER A 253 1.51 -21.38 -4.24
N THR A 254 1.77 -22.21 -3.23
CA THR A 254 0.89 -22.38 -2.07
C THR A 254 1.50 -21.70 -0.85
N MET A 255 0.70 -20.94 -0.12
CA MET A 255 1.10 -20.33 1.15
C MET A 255 0.23 -20.84 2.29
N GLY A 256 0.84 -21.04 3.46
CA GLY A 256 0.18 -21.46 4.70
C GLY A 256 0.70 -22.79 5.22
N GLU A 257 0.70 -22.95 6.54
CA GLU A 257 1.14 -24.21 7.19
C GLU A 257 0.02 -25.24 7.26
N LYS A 258 -1.17 -24.83 7.74
CA LYS A 258 -2.34 -25.71 7.92
C LYS A 258 -3.39 -25.56 6.81
N HIS A 259 -3.83 -24.33 6.56
CA HIS A 259 -4.81 -24.00 5.51
C HIS A 259 -4.08 -23.36 4.33
N LYS A 260 -3.58 -24.20 3.43
CA LYS A 260 -2.86 -23.74 2.24
C LYS A 260 -3.82 -22.99 1.31
N ARG A 261 -3.41 -21.82 0.85
CA ARG A 261 -4.10 -21.05 -0.19
C ARG A 261 -3.17 -20.76 -1.36
N ILE A 262 -3.75 -20.57 -2.53
CA ILE A 262 -3.00 -20.13 -3.70
C ILE A 262 -2.46 -18.72 -3.44
N HIS A 263 -1.20 -18.51 -3.78
CA HIS A 263 -0.55 -17.22 -3.67
C HIS A 263 0.55 -17.04 -4.72
N HIS A 264 0.99 -15.81 -4.95
CA HIS A 264 2.17 -15.56 -5.76
C HIS A 264 3.44 -15.84 -4.94
N LYS A 265 4.53 -16.18 -5.63
CA LYS A 265 5.88 -16.28 -5.07
C LYS A 265 6.81 -15.46 -5.95
N VAL A 266 7.48 -14.47 -5.36
CA VAL A 266 8.48 -13.65 -6.04
C VAL A 266 9.88 -14.25 -5.79
N ASN A 267 10.60 -14.53 -6.87
CA ASN A 267 12.02 -14.85 -6.83
C ASN A 267 12.85 -13.56 -6.91
N TRP A 268 13.23 -13.02 -5.75
CA TRP A 268 13.97 -11.76 -5.65
C TRP A 268 15.33 -11.76 -6.33
N GLU A 269 15.94 -12.93 -6.51
CA GLU A 269 17.21 -13.06 -7.26
C GLU A 269 17.06 -12.66 -8.73
N ASN A 270 15.85 -12.78 -9.28
CA ASN A 270 15.51 -12.46 -10.67
C ASN A 270 14.70 -11.17 -10.81
N CYS A 271 14.17 -10.62 -9.71
CA CYS A 271 13.20 -9.51 -9.74
C CYS A 271 13.88 -8.13 -9.79
N ALA A 272 14.96 -7.94 -9.04
CA ALA A 272 15.61 -6.64 -8.92
C ALA A 272 17.06 -6.70 -9.45
N PRO A 273 17.53 -5.65 -10.17
CA PRO A 273 18.94 -5.51 -10.51
C PRO A 273 19.82 -5.62 -9.26
N LYS A 274 20.95 -6.31 -9.42
CA LYS A 274 21.95 -6.43 -8.36
C LYS A 274 22.97 -5.31 -8.51
N ILE A 275 23.25 -4.61 -7.42
CA ILE A 275 24.39 -3.69 -7.35
C ILE A 275 25.65 -4.55 -7.30
N LEU A 276 26.46 -4.48 -8.36
CA LEU A 276 27.77 -5.11 -8.37
C LEU A 276 28.74 -4.21 -7.61
N ASN A 277 29.52 -4.81 -6.71
CA ASN A 277 30.62 -4.10 -6.07
C ASN A 277 31.59 -3.57 -7.14
N GLU A 278 32.08 -2.33 -6.99
CA GLU A 278 32.95 -1.68 -7.97
C GLU A 278 34.19 -2.50 -8.35
N ARG A 279 34.68 -3.38 -7.46
CA ARG A 279 35.79 -4.29 -7.76
C ARG A 279 35.53 -5.24 -8.95
N TRP A 280 34.27 -5.40 -9.33
CA TRP A 280 33.83 -6.24 -10.46
C TRP A 280 33.55 -5.44 -11.74
N LYS A 281 33.80 -4.12 -11.73
CA LYS A 281 33.71 -3.27 -12.92
C LYS A 281 34.86 -3.67 -13.85
N LYS A 282 34.51 -4.15 -15.05
CA LYS A 282 35.47 -4.49 -16.11
C LYS A 282 36.02 -3.22 -16.77
#